data_AF-A0A9X8VH48-F1
#
_entry.id   AF-A0A9X8VH48-F1
#
_cell.length_a   1.000
_cell.length_b   1.000
_cell.length_c   1.000
_cell.angle_alpha   90.00
_cell.angle_beta   90.00
_cell.angle_gamma   90.00
#
_symmetry.space_group_name_H-M   'P 1'
#
loop_
_entity.id
_entity.type
_entity.pdbx_description
1 polymer ?
#
loop_
_entity_poly.entity_id
_entity_poly.type
_entity_poly.pdbx_seq_one_letter_code
_entity_poly.pdbx_strand_id
1 'polypeptide(L)'
;MFWKRCLLGAALAVMSLQAGAAAPQAKTPTPGFYRIMLGSFEVTALSDGIIRLPADKLLLNTTPQQIAAGLAERHQSLPVVTSVNAYL
;
A
#
# COMPACT_ATOMS: atom_id res chain seq x y z
N MET A 1 43.90 -7.27 -37.52
CA MET A 1 43.80 -6.96 -36.07
C MET A 1 42.53 -6.18 -35.69
N PHE A 2 41.85 -5.49 -36.62
CA PHE A 2 40.67 -4.66 -36.35
C PHE A 2 39.40 -5.45 -35.94
N TRP A 3 39.11 -6.58 -36.61
CA TRP A 3 37.88 -7.34 -36.37
C TRP A 3 37.80 -7.96 -34.97
N LYS A 4 38.95 -8.36 -34.39
CA LYS A 4 39.00 -8.88 -33.00
C LYS A 4 38.54 -7.85 -31.97
N ARG A 5 38.77 -6.54 -32.22
CA ARG A 5 38.36 -5.44 -31.34
C ARG A 5 36.86 -5.17 -31.44
N CYS A 6 36.28 -5.29 -32.63
CA CYS A 6 34.82 -5.19 -32.82
C CYS A 6 34.06 -6.36 -32.17
N LEU A 7 34.58 -7.58 -32.28
CA LEU A 7 33.98 -8.77 -31.64
C LEU A 7 33.99 -8.67 -30.10
N LEU A 8 35.07 -8.14 -29.53
CA LEU A 8 35.18 -7.92 -28.09
C LEU A 8 34.20 -6.85 -27.58
N GLY A 9 34.02 -5.76 -28.35
CA GLY A 9 33.04 -4.71 -28.04
C GLY A 9 31.59 -5.21 -28.12
N ALA A 10 31.28 -6.06 -29.10
CA ALA A 10 29.96 -6.67 -29.22
C ALA A 10 29.66 -7.63 -28.07
N ALA A 11 30.62 -8.43 -27.63
CA ALA A 11 30.46 -9.33 -26.48
C ALA A 11 30.18 -8.57 -25.17
N LEU A 12 30.91 -7.48 -24.92
CA LEU A 12 30.68 -6.63 -23.73
C LEU A 12 29.30 -5.95 -23.76
N ALA A 13 28.81 -5.57 -24.94
CA ALA A 13 27.47 -4.98 -25.11
C ALA A 13 26.33 -6.00 -24.89
N VAL A 14 26.55 -7.29 -25.14
CA VAL A 14 25.55 -8.34 -24.88
C VAL A 14 25.49 -8.68 -23.38
N MET A 15 26.63 -8.64 -22.68
CA MET A 15 26.67 -8.90 -21.23
C MET A 15 26.02 -7.79 -20.40
N SER A 16 26.00 -6.54 -20.88
CA SER A 16 25.31 -5.43 -20.19
C SER A 16 23.78 -5.48 -20.29
N LEU A 17 23.21 -6.36 -21.11
CA LEU A 17 21.76 -6.54 -21.24
C LEU A 17 21.16 -7.54 -20.23
N GLN A 18 21.95 -8.13 -19.33
CA GLN A 18 21.44 -9.02 -18.28
C GLN A 18 20.81 -8.22 -17.13
N ALA A 19 19.70 -7.53 -17.40
CA ALA A 19 18.85 -6.94 -16.38
C ALA A 19 18.00 -8.05 -15.73
N GLY A 20 18.30 -8.40 -14.47
CA GLY A 20 17.52 -9.34 -13.68
C GLY A 20 16.16 -8.74 -13.29
N ALA A 21 15.18 -8.81 -14.19
CA ALA A 21 13.83 -8.26 -13.98
C ALA A 21 12.87 -9.17 -13.17
N ALA A 22 13.40 -10.18 -12.47
CA ALA A 22 12.61 -11.21 -11.76
C ALA A 22 12.73 -11.13 -10.23
N ALA A 23 12.84 -9.92 -9.67
CA ALA A 23 12.78 -9.77 -8.21
C ALA A 23 11.38 -10.16 -7.68
N PRO A 24 11.28 -10.96 -6.61
CA PRO A 24 9.98 -11.34 -6.06
C PRO A 24 9.25 -10.11 -5.50
N GLN A 25 7.92 -10.12 -5.59
CA GLN A 25 7.09 -9.09 -4.93
C GLN A 25 7.29 -9.17 -3.41
N ALA A 26 7.65 -8.05 -2.78
CA ALA A 26 7.91 -7.99 -1.34
C ALA A 26 6.67 -8.35 -0.50
N LYS A 27 5.45 -8.04 -0.97
CA LYS A 27 4.14 -8.31 -0.33
C LYS A 27 4.00 -7.81 1.12
N THR A 28 4.99 -7.08 1.63
CA THR A 28 4.97 -6.48 2.95
C THR A 28 4.39 -5.07 2.84
N PRO A 29 3.42 -4.71 3.70
CA PRO A 29 2.94 -3.34 3.77
C PRO A 29 4.05 -2.42 4.31
N THR A 30 3.90 -1.12 4.06
CA THR A 30 4.75 -0.09 4.68
C THR A 30 4.59 -0.11 6.21
N PRO A 31 5.59 0.38 6.97
CA PRO A 31 5.45 0.56 8.42
C PRO A 31 4.18 1.34 8.77
N GLY A 32 3.43 0.84 9.76
CA GLY A 32 2.15 1.38 10.17
C GLY A 32 2.27 2.60 11.08
N PHE A 33 3.06 3.61 10.71
CA PHE A 33 3.08 4.87 11.45
C PHE A 33 3.20 6.08 10.53
N TYR A 34 2.68 7.21 10.98
CA TYR A 34 2.78 8.49 10.28
C TYR A 34 3.09 9.61 11.27
N ARG A 35 4.13 10.40 10.98
CA ARG A 35 4.55 11.53 11.82
C ARG A 35 4.04 12.84 11.24
N ILE A 36 3.51 13.69 12.10
CA ILE A 36 3.08 15.04 11.75
C ILE A 36 3.45 16.02 12.87
N MET A 37 3.89 17.22 12.49
CA MET A 37 4.12 18.29 13.44
C MET A 37 2.81 19.02 13.76
N LEU A 38 2.53 19.21 15.04
CA LEU A 38 1.44 20.04 15.55
C LEU A 38 2.02 21.14 16.45
N GLY A 39 2.32 22.30 15.84
CA GLY A 39 3.07 23.36 16.51
C GLY A 39 4.47 22.86 16.90
N SER A 40 4.75 22.83 18.21
CA SER A 40 6.01 22.32 18.76
C SER A 40 6.01 20.82 19.08
N PHE A 41 4.89 20.12 18.92
CA PHE A 41 4.80 18.68 19.18
C PHE A 41 4.98 17.87 17.91
N GLU A 42 5.67 16.74 18.01
CA GLU A 42 5.62 15.67 17.01
C GLU A 42 4.53 14.69 17.44
N VAL A 43 3.49 14.53 16.62
CA VAL A 43 2.45 13.51 16.81
C VAL A 43 2.77 12.32 15.93
N THR A 44 2.76 11.12 16.50
CA THR A 44 2.90 9.87 15.75
C THR A 44 1.58 9.10 15.77
N ALA A 45 0.90 9.03 14.63
CA ALA A 45 -0.20 8.09 14.43
C ALA A 45 0.38 6.68 14.25
N LEU A 46 -0.08 5.74 15.06
CA LEU A 46 0.30 4.32 15.03
C LEU A 46 -0.90 3.50 14.57
N SER A 47 -0.76 2.77 13.47
CA SER A 47 -1.76 1.82 12.98
C SER A 47 -1.59 0.48 13.71
N ASP A 48 -2.63 0.07 14.43
CA ASP A 48 -2.78 -1.27 15.03
C ASP A 48 -3.43 -2.25 14.02
N GLY A 49 -3.47 -1.87 12.75
CA GLY A 49 -4.03 -2.66 11.67
C GLY A 49 -5.49 -2.36 11.38
N ILE A 50 -6.20 -3.38 10.88
CA ILE A 50 -7.59 -3.27 10.42
C ILE A 50 -8.46 -4.37 11.01
N ILE A 51 -9.74 -4.04 11.20
CA ILE A 51 -10.80 -4.99 11.51
C ILE A 51 -11.92 -4.89 10.46
N ARG A 52 -12.61 -5.99 10.20
CA ARG A 52 -13.73 -6.04 9.26
C ARG A 52 -15.03 -5.97 10.04
N LEU A 53 -15.69 -4.82 9.99
CA LEU A 53 -16.92 -4.58 10.74
C LEU A 53 -18.18 -4.82 9.88
N PRO A 54 -19.14 -5.63 10.34
CA PRO A 54 -20.46 -5.73 9.72
C PRO A 54 -21.29 -4.48 10.08
N ALA A 55 -21.00 -3.36 9.42
CA ALA A 55 -21.60 -2.06 9.73
C ALA A 55 -23.13 -2.09 9.66
N ASP A 56 -23.71 -2.89 8.77
CA ASP A 56 -25.14 -3.17 8.62
C ASP A 56 -25.80 -3.76 9.87
N LYS A 57 -25.01 -4.40 10.75
CA LYS A 57 -25.49 -5.04 11.98
C LYS A 57 -25.13 -4.26 13.24
N LEU A 58 -24.16 -3.34 13.16
CA LEU A 58 -23.60 -2.64 14.31
C LEU A 58 -24.06 -1.18 14.41
N LEU A 59 -24.27 -0.51 13.28
CA LEU A 59 -24.69 0.88 13.28
C LEU A 59 -26.16 1.00 13.70
N LEU A 60 -26.40 1.90 14.65
CA LEU A 60 -27.73 2.16 15.21
C LEU A 60 -28.34 3.42 14.55
N ASN A 61 -29.66 3.60 14.72
CA ASN A 61 -30.40 4.77 14.24
C ASN A 61 -30.31 4.99 12.71
N THR A 62 -30.23 3.90 11.95
CA THR A 62 -30.16 3.90 10.48
C THR A 62 -30.78 2.61 9.92
N THR A 63 -30.98 2.52 8.61
CA THR A 63 -31.45 1.31 7.93
C THR A 63 -30.35 0.66 7.09
N PRO A 64 -30.41 -0.66 6.82
CA PRO A 64 -29.45 -1.32 5.93
C PRO A 64 -29.36 -0.67 4.54
N GLN A 65 -30.47 -0.13 4.02
CA GLN A 65 -30.51 0.56 2.73
C GLN A 65 -29.75 1.89 2.78
N GLN A 66 -29.91 2.67 3.85
CA GLN A 66 -29.16 3.92 4.06
C GLN A 66 -27.66 3.63 4.20
N ILE A 67 -27.29 2.58 4.95
CA ILE A 67 -25.90 2.14 5.06
C ILE A 67 -25.35 1.74 3.68
N ALA A 68 -26.05 0.89 2.94
CA ALA A 68 -25.61 0.45 1.62
C ALA A 68 -25.41 1.62 0.65
N ALA A 69 -26.35 2.58 0.64
CA ALA A 69 -26.23 3.80 -0.17
C ALA A 69 -25.02 4.66 0.23
N GLY A 70 -24.82 4.90 1.53
CA GLY A 70 -23.69 5.68 2.03
C GLY A 70 -22.34 5.02 1.77
N LEU A 71 -22.25 3.69 1.91
CA LEU A 71 -21.04 2.94 1.57
C LEU A 71 -20.76 3.01 0.07
N ALA A 72 -21.79 2.84 -0.78
CA ALA A 72 -21.64 2.93 -2.23
C ALA A 72 -21.16 4.31 -2.70
N GLU A 73 -21.66 5.39 -2.12
CA GLU A 73 -21.20 6.78 -2.38
C GLU A 73 -19.70 6.94 -2.12
N ARG A 74 -19.15 6.19 -1.16
CA ARG A 74 -17.73 6.24 -0.75
C ARG A 74 -16.90 5.10 -1.32
N HIS A 75 -17.42 4.37 -2.30
CA HIS A 75 -16.75 3.21 -2.91
C HIS A 75 -16.35 2.13 -1.89
N GLN A 76 -17.13 2.00 -0.82
CA GLN A 76 -16.96 0.99 0.21
C GLN A 76 -17.96 -0.14 0.04
N SER A 77 -17.62 -1.29 0.62
CA SER A 77 -18.48 -2.48 0.66
C SER A 77 -18.49 -3.10 2.05
N LEU A 78 -19.47 -3.96 2.30
CA LEU A 78 -19.54 -4.76 3.52
C LEU A 78 -18.66 -6.03 3.38
N PRO A 79 -18.02 -6.50 4.46
CA PRO A 79 -17.83 -5.80 5.73
C PRO A 79 -16.83 -4.65 5.58
N VAL A 80 -17.07 -3.54 6.28
CA VAL A 80 -16.24 -2.34 6.19
C VAL A 80 -14.88 -2.60 6.81
N VAL A 81 -13.82 -2.45 6.02
CA VAL A 81 -12.44 -2.48 6.51
C VAL A 81 -12.18 -1.19 7.28
N THR A 82 -12.04 -1.31 8.60
CA THR A 82 -11.93 -0.19 9.54
C THR A 82 -10.55 -0.20 10.19
N SER A 83 -9.85 0.93 10.19
CA SER A 83 -8.55 1.06 10.86
C SER A 83 -8.72 1.17 12.37
N VAL A 84 -7.73 0.66 13.10
CA VAL A 84 -7.55 0.89 14.54
C VAL A 84 -6.26 1.66 14.72
N ASN A 85 -6.31 2.83 15.35
CA ASN A 85 -5.14 3.69 15.48
C ASN A 85 -4.94 4.14 16.93
N ALA A 86 -3.68 4.28 17.34
CA ALA A 86 -3.24 4.95 18.55
C ALA A 86 -2.45 6.21 18.18
N TYR A 87 -2.31 7.15 19.13
CA TYR A 87 -1.60 8.41 18.92
C TYR A 87 -0.63 8.64 20.08
N LEU A 88 0.63 8.85 19.73
CA LEU A 88 1.72 9.23 20.62
C LEU A 88 2.08 10.70 20.42
#